data_AF-A0A399EZJ3-F1
#
_entry.id   AF-A0A399EZJ3-F1
#
_cell.length_a   1.000
_cell.length_b   1.000
_cell.length_c   1.000
_cell.angle_alpha   90.00
_cell.angle_beta   90.00
_cell.angle_gamma   90.00
#
_symmetry.space_group_name_H-M   'P 1'
#
loop_
_entity.id
_entity.type
_entity.pdbx_description
1 polymer ?
#
loop_
_entity_poly.entity_id
_entity_poly.type
_entity_poly.pdbx_seq_one_letter_code
_entity_poly.pdbx_strand_id
1 'polypeptide(L)'
;MEDLEVICPVCREPNFIPPEDLEELTPEDYFECESCGAYLQILSTDPLEVVVIEDGEEGLFVDCPECGLTFELEGREEAVCPECGHRFTPDWSELEEEEEDY
;
A
#
# COMPACT_ATOMS: atom_id res chain seq x y z
N MET A 1 23.61 -1.69 -19.75
CA MET A 1 23.57 -1.14 -18.40
C MET A 1 23.13 -2.28 -17.51
N GLU A 2 23.75 -2.47 -16.35
CA GLU A 2 23.38 -3.54 -15.42
C GLU A 2 22.20 -3.07 -14.57
N ASP A 3 21.32 -3.98 -14.17
CA ASP A 3 20.19 -3.67 -13.29
C ASP A 3 20.69 -3.14 -11.94
N LEU A 4 19.99 -2.15 -11.38
CA LEU A 4 20.33 -1.63 -10.07
C LEU A 4 19.72 -2.51 -8.99
N GLU A 5 20.58 -3.00 -8.09
CA GLU A 5 20.18 -3.82 -6.95
C GLU A 5 19.78 -2.94 -5.77
N VAL A 6 18.57 -3.14 -5.26
CA VAL A 6 18.02 -2.47 -4.08
C VAL A 6 17.65 -3.49 -3.02
N ILE A 7 18.29 -3.40 -1.85
CA ILE A 7 18.02 -4.31 -0.73
C ILE A 7 16.75 -3.88 -0.01
N CYS A 8 15.76 -4.78 0.06
CA CYS A 8 14.54 -4.53 0.83
C CYS A 8 14.89 -4.34 2.33
N PRO A 9 14.45 -3.26 3.00
CA PRO A 9 14.73 -3.06 4.42
C PRO A 9 14.00 -4.08 5.32
N VAL A 10 12.91 -4.68 4.83
CA VAL A 10 12.06 -5.63 5.56
C VAL A 10 12.64 -7.04 5.53
N CYS A 11 12.75 -7.63 4.34
CA CYS A 11 13.14 -9.04 4.16
C CYS A 11 14.62 -9.22 3.80
N ARG A 12 15.34 -8.13 3.47
CA ARG A 12 16.73 -8.12 3.02
C ARG A 12 17.01 -8.86 1.71
N GLU A 13 15.97 -9.19 0.97
CA GLU A 13 16.10 -9.75 -0.38
C GLU A 13 16.38 -8.60 -1.38
N PRO A 14 17.22 -8.83 -2.41
CA PRO A 14 17.45 -7.84 -3.46
C PRO A 14 16.23 -7.72 -4.39
N ASN A 15 15.94 -6.49 -4.78
CA ASN A 15 15.05 -6.13 -5.88
C ASN A 15 15.89 -5.54 -7.01
N PHE A 16 15.52 -5.82 -8.26
CA PHE A 16 16.28 -5.37 -9.43
C PHE A 16 15.45 -4.37 -10.21
N ILE A 17 15.97 -3.15 -10.36
CA ILE A 17 15.34 -2.10 -11.14
C ILE A 17 16.11 -1.95 -12.45
N PRO A 18 15.44 -2.09 -13.62
CA PRO A 18 16.11 -1.96 -14.89
C PRO A 18 16.52 -0.49 -15.12
N PRO A 19 17.62 -0.27 -15.86
CA PRO A 19 18.18 1.06 -16.06
C PRO A 19 17.26 2.02 -16.81
N GLU A 20 16.34 1.50 -17.63
CA GLU A 20 15.32 2.30 -18.32
C GLU A 20 14.34 2.95 -17.33
N ASP A 21 13.92 2.21 -16.30
CA ASP A 21 13.01 2.73 -15.27
C ASP A 21 13.74 3.75 -14.38
N LEU A 22 15.01 3.51 -14.03
CA LEU A 22 15.80 4.41 -13.18
C LEU A 22 15.88 5.85 -13.71
N GLU A 23 15.89 6.04 -15.03
CA GLU A 23 15.93 7.36 -15.65
C GLU A 23 14.60 8.11 -15.50
N GLU A 24 13.50 7.39 -15.28
CA GLU A 24 12.14 7.94 -15.11
C GLU A 24 11.71 8.03 -13.64
N LEU A 25 12.42 7.38 -12.71
CA LEU A 25 12.09 7.39 -11.28
C LEU A 25 12.19 8.78 -10.65
N THR A 26 11.21 9.05 -9.81
CA THR A 26 11.13 10.25 -8.97
C THR A 26 11.05 9.87 -7.49
N PRO A 27 11.35 10.80 -6.56
CA PRO A 27 11.13 10.59 -5.12
C PRO A 27 9.66 10.46 -4.71
N GLU A 28 8.72 10.53 -5.64
CA GLU A 28 7.29 10.30 -5.40
C GLU A 28 6.88 8.87 -5.76
N ASP A 29 7.74 8.14 -6.49
CA ASP A 29 7.49 6.76 -6.90
C ASP A 29 7.75 5.75 -5.77
N TYR A 30 7.03 4.64 -5.85
CA TYR A 30 7.19 3.49 -4.96
C TYR A 30 7.06 2.19 -5.76
N PHE A 31 7.62 1.10 -5.25
CA PHE A 31 7.51 -0.23 -5.84
C PHE A 31 7.31 -1.30 -4.77
N GLU A 32 6.68 -2.41 -5.16
CA GLU A 32 6.47 -3.55 -4.28
C GLU A 32 7.67 -4.50 -4.30
N CYS A 33 8.11 -4.97 -3.14
CA CYS A 33 9.14 -6.00 -3.06
C CYS A 33 8.59 -7.36 -3.50
N GLU A 34 9.20 -7.98 -4.52
CA GLU A 34 8.75 -9.27 -5.06
C GLU A 34 8.83 -10.44 -4.06
N SER A 35 9.61 -10.30 -2.98
CA SER A 35 9.83 -11.36 -1.99
C SER A 35 8.88 -11.30 -0.80
N CYS A 36 8.61 -10.10 -0.27
CA CYS A 36 7.78 -9.93 0.94
C CYS A 36 6.54 -9.06 0.76
N GLY A 37 6.32 -8.48 -0.43
CA GLY A 37 5.16 -7.63 -0.72
C GLY A 37 5.20 -6.25 -0.06
N ALA A 38 6.33 -5.86 0.54
CA ALA A 38 6.45 -4.54 1.17
C ALA A 38 6.56 -3.44 0.10
N TYR A 39 5.82 -2.35 0.28
CA TYR A 39 5.95 -1.15 -0.54
C TYR A 39 7.17 -0.32 -0.13
N LEU A 40 8.01 -0.01 -1.11
CA LEU A 40 9.27 0.72 -0.95
C LEU A 40 9.17 2.04 -1.72
N GLN A 41 9.11 3.16 -0.99
CA GLN A 41 9.11 4.51 -1.57
C GLN A 41 10.55 4.98 -1.80
N ILE A 42 10.77 5.66 -2.92
CA ILE A 42 12.06 6.26 -3.28
C ILE A 42 12.23 7.59 -2.56
N LEU A 43 13.35 7.78 -1.86
CA LEU A 43 13.70 9.04 -1.19
C LEU A 43 14.69 9.89 -2.00
N SER A 44 15.59 9.22 -2.73
CA SER A 44 16.64 9.83 -3.54
C SER A 44 17.00 8.88 -4.67
N THR A 45 17.38 9.39 -5.84
CA THR A 45 17.82 8.59 -7.00
C THR A 45 19.35 8.63 -7.21
N ASP A 46 20.07 9.52 -6.53
CA ASP A 46 21.54 9.61 -6.59
C ASP A 46 22.15 10.02 -5.23
N PRO A 47 22.56 9.05 -4.37
CA PRO A 47 22.39 7.60 -4.51
C PRO A 47 20.93 7.16 -4.37
N LEU A 48 20.57 5.99 -4.93
CA LEU A 48 19.23 5.42 -4.77
C LEU A 48 19.01 5.02 -3.30
N GLU A 49 18.08 5.70 -2.64
CA GLU A 49 17.68 5.42 -1.26
C GLU A 49 16.17 5.16 -1.21
N VAL A 50 15.77 4.14 -0.44
CA VAL A 50 14.36 3.74 -0.30
C VAL A 50 13.98 3.59 1.17
N VAL A 51 12.71 3.80 1.47
CA VAL A 51 12.10 3.56 2.78
C VAL A 51 10.89 2.65 2.63
N VAL A 52 10.62 1.85 3.65
CA VAL A 52 9.39 1.06 3.72
C VAL A 52 8.27 2.01 4.10
N ILE A 53 7.21 2.02 3.31
CA ILE A 53 5.95 2.65 3.70
C ILE A 53 5.01 1.54 4.16
N GLU A 54 4.47 1.68 5.38
CA GLU A 54 3.40 0.80 5.89
C GLU A 54 2.08 1.01 5.13
N ASP A 55 2.05 2.06 4.30
CA ASP A 55 0.88 2.57 3.60
C ASP A 55 1.05 2.32 2.10
N GLY A 56 0.92 1.06 1.67
CA GLY A 56 -0.05 0.92 0.58
C GLY A 56 -1.36 1.08 1.32
N GLU A 57 -2.01 2.26 1.24
CA GLU A 57 -3.29 2.55 1.89
C GLU A 57 -4.04 1.23 2.00
N GLU A 58 -4.17 0.68 3.21
CA GLU A 58 -4.99 -0.50 3.40
C GLU A 58 -6.40 -0.04 3.08
N GLY A 59 -6.75 -0.12 1.79
CA GLY A 59 -8.03 0.27 1.30
C GLY A 59 -9.04 -0.41 2.19
N LEU A 60 -9.86 0.38 2.87
CA LEU A 60 -10.83 -0.16 3.79
C LEU A 60 -11.95 -0.77 2.94
N PHE A 61 -11.76 -2.02 2.55
CA PHE A 61 -12.70 -2.73 1.69
C PHE A 61 -13.92 -3.14 2.50
N VAL A 62 -15.09 -2.75 2.03
CA VAL A 62 -16.37 -3.08 2.65
C VAL A 62 -17.33 -3.67 1.64
N ASP A 63 -18.12 -4.63 2.09
CA ASP A 63 -19.22 -5.19 1.31
C ASP A 63 -20.51 -4.42 1.61
N CYS A 64 -21.19 -3.95 0.56
CA CYS A 64 -22.50 -3.34 0.72
C CYS A 64 -23.51 -4.39 1.21
N PRO A 65 -24.21 -4.16 2.34
CA PRO A 65 -25.17 -5.13 2.87
C PRO A 65 -26.42 -5.32 1.99
N GLU A 66 -26.72 -4.37 1.09
CA GLU A 66 -27.89 -4.41 0.22
C GLU A 66 -27.62 -5.07 -1.13
N CYS A 67 -26.53 -4.70 -1.82
CA CYS A 67 -26.21 -5.22 -3.16
C CYS A 67 -25.06 -6.23 -3.19
N GLY A 68 -24.26 -6.33 -2.12
CA GLY A 68 -23.10 -7.21 -2.04
C GLY A 68 -21.87 -6.74 -2.83
N LEU A 69 -21.85 -5.47 -3.28
CA LEU A 69 -20.66 -4.90 -3.92
C LEU A 69 -19.57 -4.66 -2.88
N THR A 70 -18.37 -5.19 -3.12
CA THR A 70 -17.15 -4.84 -2.40
C THR A 70 -16.54 -3.56 -2.99
N PHE A 71 -16.24 -2.57 -2.15
CA PHE A 71 -15.60 -1.32 -2.57
C PHE A 71 -14.69 -0.76 -1.48
N GLU A 72 -13.74 0.07 -1.89
CA GLU A 72 -12.75 0.71 -1.03
C GLU A 72 -13.29 2.02 -0.43
N LEU A 73 -12.94 2.28 0.83
CA LEU A 73 -13.22 3.52 1.53
C LEU A 73 -11.93 4.25 1.88
N GLU A 74 -11.94 5.57 1.71
CA GLU A 74 -10.86 6.48 2.13
C GLU A 74 -10.87 6.74 3.65
N GLY A 75 -11.77 6.11 4.42
CA GLY A 75 -11.87 6.31 5.86
C GLY A 75 -12.86 5.38 6.58
N ARG A 76 -12.73 5.29 7.91
CA ARG A 76 -13.54 4.42 8.79
C ARG A 76 -14.95 4.96 9.11
N GLU A 77 -15.49 5.85 8.27
CA GLU A 77 -16.70 6.63 8.56
C GLU A 77 -18.00 6.01 7.97
N GLU A 78 -18.94 6.85 7.53
CA GLU A 78 -20.14 6.45 6.78
C GLU A 78 -19.76 6.06 5.35
N ALA A 79 -20.03 4.81 5.00
CA ALA A 79 -19.85 4.27 3.66
C ALA A 79 -21.10 4.53 2.80
N VAL A 80 -20.91 5.00 1.57
CA VAL A 80 -21.97 5.14 0.58
C VAL A 80 -21.67 4.24 -0.61
N CYS A 81 -22.50 3.21 -0.81
CA CYS A 81 -22.31 2.30 -1.93
C CYS A 81 -22.46 3.05 -3.27
N PRO A 82 -21.45 3.00 -4.17
CA PRO A 82 -21.50 3.70 -5.45
C PRO A 82 -22.49 3.09 -6.45
N GLU A 83 -22.88 1.82 -6.26
CA GLU A 83 -23.80 1.13 -7.16
C GLU A 83 -25.27 1.35 -6.78
N CYS A 84 -25.63 1.14 -5.51
CA CYS A 84 -27.01 1.22 -5.06
C CYS A 84 -27.36 2.49 -4.29
N GLY A 85 -26.36 3.29 -3.87
CA GLY A 85 -26.55 4.51 -3.08
C GLY A 85 -26.91 4.27 -1.62
N HIS A 86 -26.85 3.02 -1.14
CA HIS A 86 -27.11 2.69 0.26
C HIS A 86 -26.03 3.27 1.17
N ARG A 87 -26.45 3.84 2.30
CA ARG A 87 -25.57 4.44 3.30
C ARG A 87 -25.54 3.57 4.54
N PHE A 88 -24.36 3.19 4.98
CA PHE A 88 -24.16 2.31 6.12
C PHE A 88 -22.84 2.65 6.83
N THR A 89 -22.71 2.25 8.08
CA THR A 89 -21.45 2.37 8.82
C THR A 89 -20.87 0.97 8.95
N PRO A 90 -19.70 0.69 8.35
CA PRO A 90 -19.01 -0.59 8.54
C PRO A 90 -18.58 -0.73 9.99
N ASP A 91 -18.60 -1.96 10.51
CA ASP A 91 -18.16 -2.25 11.87
C ASP A 91 -16.65 -2.51 11.85
N TRP A 92 -15.88 -1.58 12.42
CA TRP A 92 -14.41 -1.64 12.48
C TRP A 92 -13.89 -2.11 13.84
N SER A 93 -14.79 -2.47 14.77
CA SER A 93 -14.42 -2.80 16.14
C SER A 93 -13.54 -4.06 16.24
N GLU A 94 -13.59 -4.97 15.27
CA GLU A 94 -12.68 -6.13 15.21
C GLU A 94 -11.23 -5.75 14.83
N LEU A 95 -10.99 -4.57 14.25
CA LEU A 95 -9.65 -4.07 13.90
C LEU A 95 -9.04 -3.17 15.00
N GLU A 96 -9.87 -2.60 15.88
CA GLU A 96 -9.43 -1.73 16.98
C GLU A 96 -8.89 -2.51 18.20
N GLU A 97 -9.07 -3.84 18.27
CA GLU A 97 -8.64 -4.66 19.41
C GLU A 97 -7.13 -5.00 19.43
N GLU A 98 -6.31 -4.53 18.47
CA GLU A 98 -4.86 -4.82 18.43
C GLU A 98 -3.94 -3.75 19.07
N GLU A 99 -4.46 -2.63 19.61
CA GLU A 99 -3.63 -1.56 20.23
C GLU A 99 -3.47 -1.63 21.77
N GLU A 100 -3.81 -2.74 22.42
CA GLU A 100 -3.51 -2.95 23.85
C GLU A 100 -2.83 -4.30 24.12
N ASP A 101 -1.52 -4.42 23.86
CA ASP A 101 -0.64 -5.23 24.72
C ASP A 101 0.87 -4.84 24.61
N TYR A 102 1.34 -4.17 25.68
CA TYR A 102 2.71 -4.05 26.22
C TYR A 102 3.71 -2.97 25.75
#